data_AF-A0A660M139-F1
#
_entry.id   AF-A0A660M139-F1
#
_cell.length_a   1.000
_cell.length_b   1.000
_cell.length_c   1.000
_cell.angle_alpha   90.00
_cell.angle_beta   90.00
_cell.angle_gamma   90.00
#
_symmetry.space_group_name_H-M   'P 1'
#
loop_
_entity.id
_entity.type
_entity.pdbx_description
1 polymer ?
#
loop_
_entity_poly.entity_id
_entity_poly.type
_entity_poly.pdbx_seq_one_letter_code
_entity_poly.pdbx_strand_id
1 'polypeptide(L)'
;MYLKNVDKPGKLQMDVTYVAPELSGLEHTTYLYAVIGIWSRWKQGVILPAAGQALAIEALGILVPLLPPILQDRIDFIQTGSGLEFQKRFR
;
A
#
# COMPACT_ATOMS: atom_id res chain seq x y z
N MET A 1 0.90 -0.38 -15.01
CA MET A 1 -0.42 -0.63 -15.64
C MET A 1 -0.85 0.64 -16.38
N TYR A 2 -1.29 0.55 -17.64
CA TYR A 2 -1.89 1.72 -18.31
C TYR A 2 -3.27 1.97 -17.69
N LEU A 3 -3.53 3.19 -17.21
CA LEU A 3 -4.81 3.61 -16.61
C LEU A 3 -6.04 3.29 -17.48
N LYS A 4 -5.83 3.13 -18.79
CA LYS A 4 -6.83 2.76 -19.80
C LYS A 4 -7.49 1.40 -19.55
N ASN A 5 -6.90 0.55 -18.69
CA ASN A 5 -7.34 -0.83 -18.46
C ASN A 5 -7.96 -1.05 -17.07
N VAL A 6 -8.32 0.00 -16.34
CA VAL A 6 -8.96 -0.11 -15.01
C VAL A 6 -10.33 0.57 -15.04
N ASP A 7 -11.31 -0.18 -15.51
CA ASP A 7 -12.71 0.22 -15.67
C ASP A 7 -13.59 -0.12 -14.44
N LYS A 8 -13.09 -0.94 -13.53
CA LYS A 8 -13.79 -1.41 -12.32
C LYS A 8 -12.89 -1.44 -11.08
N PRO A 9 -13.48 -1.45 -9.86
CA PRO A 9 -12.75 -1.73 -8.63
C PRO A 9 -12.00 -3.07 -8.66
N GLY A 10 -10.95 -3.18 -7.84
CA GLY A 10 -10.23 -4.43 -7.60
C GLY A 10 -8.73 -4.38 -7.83
N LYS A 11 -8.25 -3.42 -8.62
CA LYS A 11 -6.83 -3.16 -8.84
C LYS A 11 -6.33 -2.15 -7.81
N LEU A 12 -5.41 -2.58 -6.95
CA LEU A 12 -4.67 -1.70 -6.05
C LEU A 12 -3.26 -1.47 -6.58
N GLN A 13 -2.69 -0.31 -6.25
CA GLN A 13 -1.26 -0.08 -6.30
C GLN A 13 -0.76 0.18 -4.88
N MET A 14 0.34 -0.45 -4.49
CA MET A 14 0.99 -0.26 -3.20
C MET A 14 2.39 0.30 -3.40
N ASP A 15 2.80 1.18 -2.49
CA ASP A 15 4.16 1.69 -2.43
C ASP A 15 4.59 1.93 -0.97
N VAL A 16 5.89 2.10 -0.76
CA VAL A 16 6.47 2.52 0.52
C VAL A 16 7.24 3.82 0.31
N THR A 17 7.09 4.76 1.24
CA THR A 17 7.86 5.99 1.21
C THR A 17 8.49 6.29 2.56
N TYR A 18 9.68 6.88 2.50
CA TYR A 18 10.40 7.37 3.66
C TYR A 18 9.66 8.55 4.27
N VAL A 19 9.48 8.52 5.60
CA VAL A 19 8.89 9.61 6.36
C VAL A 19 9.98 10.20 7.25
N ALA A 20 10.40 11.43 6.90
CA ALA A 20 11.44 12.13 7.63
C ALA A 20 10.92 12.58 9.01
N PRO A 21 11.66 12.35 10.10
CA PRO A 21 11.32 12.87 11.43
C PRO A 21 11.00 14.37 11.41
N GLU A 22 11.84 15.13 10.71
CA GLU A 22 11.80 16.59 10.64
C GLU A 22 10.53 17.12 9.94
N LEU A 23 9.92 16.30 9.07
CA LEU A 23 8.72 16.66 8.31
C LEU A 23 7.43 16.07 8.90
N SER A 24 7.55 15.09 9.80
CA SER A 24 6.42 14.34 10.35
C SER A 24 6.15 14.61 11.84
N GLY A 25 7.14 15.16 12.56
CA GLY A 25 7.06 15.31 14.02
C GLY A 25 7.24 13.99 14.79
N LEU A 26 7.66 12.92 14.11
CA LEU A 26 7.99 11.64 14.73
C LEU A 26 9.43 11.66 15.27
N GLU A 27 9.67 10.93 16.36
CA GLU A 27 10.98 10.87 17.02
C GLU A 27 12.06 10.20 16.16
N HIS A 28 11.64 9.25 15.32
CA HIS A 28 12.54 8.43 14.51
C HIS A 28 12.04 8.32 13.07
N THR A 29 12.98 7.96 12.19
CA THR A 29 12.66 7.64 10.80
C THR A 29 11.64 6.51 10.77
N THR A 30 10.58 6.70 10.00
CA THR A 30 9.55 5.68 9.78
C THR A 30 9.22 5.58 8.30
N TYR A 31 8.35 4.63 7.96
CA TYR A 31 8.01 4.31 6.58
C TYR A 31 6.50 4.23 6.42
N LEU A 32 5.97 5.04 5.50
CA LEU A 32 4.56 5.02 5.14
C LEU A 32 4.35 3.97 4.06
N TYR A 33 3.68 2.89 4.44
CA TYR A 33 3.14 1.90 3.52
C TYR A 33 1.76 2.35 3.10
N ALA A 34 1.53 2.55 1.80
CA ALA A 34 0.26 3.06 1.31
C ALA A 34 -0.27 2.23 0.15
N VAL A 35 -1.59 2.07 0.12
CA VAL A 35 -2.34 1.53 -1.02
C VAL A 35 -3.21 2.61 -1.64
N ILE A 36 -3.36 2.54 -2.95
CA ILE A 36 -4.34 3.32 -3.71
C ILE A 36 -5.20 2.38 -4.57
N GLY A 37 -6.52 2.54 -4.50
CA GLY A 37 -7.42 1.96 -5.48
C GLY A 37 -7.25 2.67 -6.82
N ILE A 38 -6.83 1.96 -7.88
CA ILE A 38 -6.51 2.61 -9.16
C ILE A 38 -7.76 3.22 -9.80
N TRP A 39 -8.91 2.54 -9.67
CA TRP A 39 -10.21 3.03 -10.14
C TRP A 39 -10.76 4.14 -9.24
N SER A 40 -10.92 3.88 -7.95
CA SER A 40 -11.59 4.79 -7.01
C SER A 40 -10.76 5.98 -6.56
N ARG A 41 -9.43 5.89 -6.72
CA ARG A 41 -8.44 6.84 -6.17
C ARG A 41 -8.44 6.98 -4.66
N TRP A 42 -9.18 6.11 -3.96
CA TRP A 42 -9.12 5.97 -2.51
C TRP A 42 -7.70 5.61 -2.09
N LYS A 43 -7.18 6.29 -1.07
CA LYS A 43 -5.83 6.08 -0.54
C LYS A 43 -5.94 5.73 0.93
N GLN A 44 -5.10 4.80 1.35
CA GLN A 44 -4.97 4.45 2.75
C GLN A 44 -3.53 4.09 3.03
N GLY A 45 -3.03 4.45 4.22
CA GLY A 45 -1.66 4.12 4.59
C GLY A 45 -1.51 3.91 6.08
N VAL A 46 -0.44 3.20 6.42
CA VAL A 46 0.00 2.91 7.78
C VAL A 46 1.49 3.21 7.88
N ILE A 47 1.89 3.84 8.98
CA ILE A 47 3.28 4.13 9.26
C ILE A 47 3.84 2.99 10.11
N LEU A 48 4.95 2.40 9.66
CA LEU A 48 5.67 1.33 10.34
C LEU A 48 7.14 1.74 10.57
N PRO A 49 7.80 1.18 11.60
CA PRO A 49 9.12 1.65 12.03
C PRO A 49 10.28 1.29 11.08
N ALA A 50 10.08 0.39 10.12
CA ALA A 50 11.13 -0.02 9.18
C ALA A 50 10.57 -0.32 7.78
N ALA A 51 11.45 -0.30 6.78
CA ALA A 51 11.17 -0.82 5.45
C ALA A 51 11.60 -2.30 5.36
N GLY A 52 10.71 -3.14 4.88
CA GLY A 52 10.99 -4.56 4.67
C GLY A 52 9.80 -5.35 4.18
N GLN A 53 10.08 -6.57 3.70
CA GLN A 53 9.08 -7.47 3.13
C GLN A 53 8.03 -7.92 4.15
N ALA A 54 8.46 -8.24 5.38
CA ALA A 54 7.54 -8.66 6.43
C ALA A 54 6.53 -7.55 6.75
N LEU A 55 7.03 -6.31 6.87
CA LEU A 55 6.22 -5.14 7.15
C LEU A 55 5.35 -4.73 5.95
N ALA A 56 5.75 -5.01 4.71
CA ALA A 56 4.88 -4.83 3.55
C ALA A 56 3.67 -5.77 3.59
N ILE A 57 3.86 -7.03 3.99
CA ILE A 57 2.77 -8.00 4.16
C ILE A 57 1.88 -7.60 5.34
N GLU A 58 2.48 -7.23 6.47
CA GLU A 58 1.76 -6.76 7.65
C GLU A 58 0.94 -5.51 7.35
N ALA A 59 1.52 -4.54 6.64
CA ALA A 59 0.82 -3.33 6.21
C ALA A 59 -0.42 -3.68 5.39
N LEU A 60 -0.34 -4.61 4.42
CA LEU A 60 -1.54 -5.03 3.69
C LEU A 60 -2.57 -5.69 4.60
N GLY A 61 -2.14 -6.51 5.56
CA GLY A 61 -3.01 -7.12 6.57
C GLY A 61 -3.77 -6.09 7.41
N ILE A 62 -3.17 -4.92 7.66
CA ILE A 62 -3.81 -3.79 8.35
C ILE A 62 -4.71 -2.99 7.39
N LEU A 63 -4.24 -2.71 6.18
CA LEU A 63 -4.88 -1.76 5.26
C LEU A 63 -6.10 -2.36 4.56
N VAL A 64 -6.03 -3.61 4.11
CA VAL A 64 -7.10 -4.25 3.32
C VAL A 64 -8.43 -4.33 4.09
N PRO A 65 -8.45 -4.73 5.38
CA PRO A 65 -9.70 -4.75 6.16
C PRO A 65 -10.33 -3.37 6.39
N LEU A 66 -9.57 -2.29 6.23
CA LEU A 66 -10.04 -0.92 6.45
C LEU A 66 -10.47 -0.22 5.15
N LEU A 67 -10.34 -0.89 4.01
CA LEU A 67 -10.80 -0.35 2.74
C LEU A 67 -12.34 -0.25 2.72
N PRO A 68 -12.91 0.70 1.96
CA PRO A 68 -14.34 0.70 1.67
C PRO A 68 -14.80 -0.67 1.16
N PRO A 69 -15.98 -1.19 1.59
CA PRO A 69 -16.44 -2.54 1.21
C PRO A 69 -16.42 -2.80 -0.30
N ILE A 70 -16.82 -1.79 -1.10
CA ILE A 70 -16.81 -1.86 -2.57
C ILE A 70 -15.41 -2.12 -3.18
N LEU A 71 -14.35 -1.75 -2.46
CA LEU A 71 -12.96 -2.01 -2.85
C LEU A 71 -12.48 -3.32 -2.27
N GLN A 72 -12.74 -3.58 -0.99
CA GLN A 72 -12.30 -4.75 -0.24
C GLN A 72 -12.75 -6.07 -0.89
N ASP A 73 -14.03 -6.20 -1.22
CA ASP A 73 -14.63 -7.44 -1.74
C ASP A 73 -14.21 -7.78 -3.17
N ARG A 74 -13.50 -6.85 -3.84
CA ARG A 74 -13.18 -6.94 -5.27
C ARG A 74 -11.68 -6.99 -5.55
N ILE A 75 -10.83 -6.98 -4.53
CA ILE A 75 -9.37 -7.00 -4.71
C ILE A 75 -8.98 -8.28 -5.43
N ASP A 76 -8.44 -8.14 -6.63
CA ASP A 76 -7.99 -9.25 -7.47
C ASP A 76 -6.52 -9.09 -7.91
N PHE A 77 -5.92 -7.92 -7.64
CA PHE A 77 -4.54 -7.62 -8.01
C PHE A 77 -3.98 -6.45 -7.21
N ILE A 78 -2.73 -6.60 -6.77
CA ILE A 78 -1.95 -5.53 -6.14
C ILE A 78 -0.68 -5.34 -6.97
N GLN A 79 -0.52 -4.14 -7.53
CA GLN A 79 0.69 -3.73 -8.23
C GLN A 79 1.67 -3.08 -7.25
N THR A 80 2.94 -3.46 -7.30
CA THR A 80 4.02 -2.82 -6.53
C THR A 80 5.13 -2.33 -7.47
N GLY A 81 6.09 -1.59 -6.92
CA GLY A 81 7.38 -1.36 -7.57
C GLY A 81 8.28 -2.61 -7.54
N SER A 82 9.52 -2.46 -8.03
CA SER A 82 10.55 -3.50 -8.02
C SER A 82 11.47 -3.43 -6.80
N GLY A 83 11.07 -2.71 -5.74
CA GLY A 83 11.84 -2.57 -4.51
C GLY A 83 12.01 -3.90 -3.74
N LEU A 84 12.98 -3.95 -2.83
CA LEU A 84 13.32 -5.16 -2.07
C LEU A 84 12.19 -5.60 -1.14
N GLU A 85 11.42 -4.65 -0.65
CA GLU A 85 10.23 -4.80 0.18
C GLU A 85 9.10 -5.58 -0.52
N PHE A 86 9.12 -5.69 -1.85
CA PHE A 86 8.04 -6.31 -2.64
C PHE A 86 8.42 -7.62 -3.34
N GLN A 87 9.62 -8.15 -3.09
CA GLN A 87 10.12 -9.35 -3.82
C GLN A 87 9.47 -10.67 -3.37
N LYS A 88 8.84 -10.70 -2.19
CA LYS A 88 8.09 -11.87 -1.72
C LYS A 88 6.65 -11.79 -2.15
N ARG A 89 6.04 -12.96 -2.41
CA ARG A 89 4.60 -13.04 -2.64
C ARG A 89 3.85 -12.61 -1.39
N PHE A 90 2.94 -11.65 -1.54
CA PHE A 90 1.82 -11.44 -0.64
C PHE A 90 0.94 -12.70 -0.71
N ARG A 91 0.70 -13.33 0.44
CA ARG A 91 -0.10 -14.55 0.56
C ARG A 91 -1.47 -14.21 1.14
#